data_AF-A0A1L3F2H7-F1
#
_entry.id   AF-A0A1L3F2H7-F1
#
_cell.length_a   1.000
_cell.length_b   1.000
_cell.length_c   1.000
_cell.angle_alpha   90.00
_cell.angle_beta   90.00
_cell.angle_gamma   90.00
#
_symmetry.space_group_name_H-M   'P 1'
#
loop_
_entity.id
_entity.type
_entity.pdbx_description
1 polymer ?
#
loop_
_entity_poly.entity_id
_entity_poly.type
_entity_poly.pdbx_seq_one_letter_code
_entity_poly.pdbx_strand_id
1 'polypeptide(L)'
;MRTVRTGARVPAQWLAFACGLLLLAVCMLAASASAWVPHLSPLFASALTPDPAAKLPAPTRYSYRGTHTTVVKGVETPLRTRLEATVPAELGDVLAFYRTELSKLGWQEQRDGAVVSADHVKLAFASPLGPGMLALDRKDASTAVNLVQKNASVAANANVMPEPGQAKLVFSNISETEATLTINDRTIRHAAGAYAVSLDLQPGRYSYEVSVPGHPATTNILNFAAGDTWELTVGRDGEAWSPLLLY
;
A
#
# COMPACT_ATOMS: atom_id res chain seq x y z
N MET A 1 18.75 83.38 -53.97
CA MET A 1 18.34 82.05 -54.47
C MET A 1 18.53 81.04 -53.35
N ARG A 2 17.49 80.21 -53.10
CA ARG A 2 17.46 78.83 -52.52
C ARG A 2 18.35 78.50 -51.30
N THR A 3 17.94 77.79 -50.25
CA THR A 3 16.68 77.26 -49.68
C THR A 3 17.14 76.59 -48.37
N VAL A 4 16.53 76.91 -47.23
CA VAL A 4 16.69 76.16 -45.98
C VAL A 4 15.84 74.88 -46.05
N ARG A 5 16.45 73.73 -45.73
CA ARG A 5 15.83 72.40 -45.73
C ARG A 5 15.18 72.15 -44.36
N THR A 6 13.86 72.02 -44.34
CA THR A 6 13.06 71.76 -43.13
C THR A 6 13.03 70.25 -42.85
N GLY A 7 13.46 69.84 -41.66
CA GLY A 7 13.38 68.47 -41.18
C GLY A 7 11.94 68.06 -40.86
N ALA A 8 11.56 66.84 -41.29
CA ALA A 8 10.24 66.28 -41.05
C ALA A 8 10.10 65.84 -39.58
N ARG A 9 9.10 66.39 -38.87
CA ARG A 9 8.65 65.89 -37.57
C ARG A 9 7.67 64.74 -37.80
N VAL A 10 7.99 63.56 -37.26
CA VAL A 10 7.08 62.41 -37.22
C VAL A 10 5.99 62.69 -36.18
N PRO A 11 4.70 62.60 -36.52
CA PRO A 11 3.62 62.95 -35.62
C PRO A 11 3.44 61.88 -34.51
N ALA A 12 3.32 62.34 -33.26
CA ALA A 12 3.28 61.54 -32.03
C ALA A 12 2.22 60.42 -32.01
N GLN A 13 1.20 60.52 -32.85
CA GLN A 13 0.16 59.49 -33.02
C GLN A 13 0.70 58.15 -33.56
N TRP A 14 1.82 58.14 -34.28
CA TRP A 14 2.43 56.91 -34.81
C TRP A 14 3.27 56.14 -33.77
N LEU A 15 3.77 56.83 -32.74
CA LEU A 15 4.53 56.21 -31.65
C LEU A 15 3.62 55.44 -30.69
N ALA A 16 2.40 55.94 -30.44
CA ALA A 16 1.42 55.27 -29.58
C ALA A 16 0.88 53.97 -30.19
N PHE A 17 0.63 53.95 -31.51
CA PHE A 17 0.21 52.74 -32.22
C PHE A 17 1.31 51.67 -32.25
N ALA A 18 2.57 52.06 -32.41
CA ALA A 18 3.70 51.13 -32.38
C ALA A 18 3.89 50.49 -30.98
N CYS A 19 3.71 51.26 -29.89
CA CYS A 19 3.75 50.71 -28.53
C CYS A 19 2.56 49.77 -28.22
N GLY A 20 1.36 50.06 -28.72
CA GLY A 20 0.19 49.20 -28.54
C GLY A 20 0.31 47.85 -29.27
N LEU A 21 0.86 47.85 -30.49
CA LEU A 21 1.11 46.62 -31.26
C LEU A 21 2.21 45.74 -30.66
N LEU A 22 3.23 46.33 -30.02
CA LEU A 22 4.28 45.57 -29.35
C LEU A 22 3.77 44.85 -28.08
N LEU A 23 2.87 45.47 -27.32
CA LEU A 23 2.27 44.89 -26.10
C LEU A 23 1.31 43.73 -26.40
N LEU A 24 0.53 43.81 -27.48
CA LEU A 24 -0.37 42.73 -27.92
C LEU A 24 0.39 41.51 -28.47
N ALA A 25 1.54 41.71 -29.12
CA ALA A 25 2.39 40.61 -29.58
C ALA A 25 3.07 39.86 -28.41
N VAL A 26 3.42 40.55 -27.32
CA VAL A 26 3.98 39.94 -26.11
C VAL A 26 2.93 39.15 -25.32
N CYS A 27 1.68 39.61 -25.27
CA CYS A 27 0.59 38.86 -24.62
C CYS A 27 0.16 37.60 -25.38
N MET A 28 0.23 37.61 -26.73
CA MET A 28 -0.08 36.42 -27.53
C MET A 28 1.00 35.33 -27.42
N LEU A 29 2.28 35.68 -27.21
CA LEU A 29 3.33 34.69 -26.91
C LEU A 29 3.20 34.11 -25.49
N ALA A 30 2.72 34.90 -24.52
CA ALA A 30 2.49 34.42 -23.15
C ALA A 30 1.26 33.50 -23.05
N ALA A 31 0.24 33.70 -23.89
CA ALA A 31 -0.96 32.86 -23.94
C ALA A 31 -0.79 31.57 -24.74
N SER A 32 0.20 31.48 -25.64
CA SER A 32 0.52 30.23 -26.36
C SER A 32 1.57 29.37 -25.65
N ALA A 33 2.30 29.91 -24.67
CA ALA A 33 3.30 29.16 -23.90
C ALA A 33 2.68 28.13 -22.93
N SER A 34 1.41 28.27 -22.55
CA SER A 34 0.70 27.32 -21.69
C SER A 34 0.09 26.13 -22.44
N ALA A 35 0.15 26.11 -23.78
CA ALA A 35 -0.44 25.03 -24.58
C ALA A 35 0.58 23.97 -25.05
N TRP A 36 1.90 24.26 -24.99
CA TRP A 36 2.95 23.43 -25.60
C TRP A 36 3.98 22.92 -24.61
N VAL A 37 3.54 22.52 -23.41
CA VAL A 37 4.38 21.69 -22.55
C VAL A 37 3.56 20.64 -21.79
N PRO A 38 3.21 19.51 -22.41
CA PRO A 38 2.73 18.34 -21.67
C PRO A 38 3.87 17.51 -21.03
N HIS A 39 5.12 18.00 -20.97
CA HIS A 39 6.27 17.15 -20.64
C HIS A 39 7.40 17.80 -19.80
N LEU A 40 7.19 18.94 -19.12
CA LEU A 40 8.17 19.45 -18.14
C LEU A 40 7.89 19.02 -16.69
N SER A 41 6.84 18.21 -16.46
CA SER A 41 6.63 17.54 -15.17
C SER A 41 7.68 16.47 -14.77
N PRO A 42 8.52 15.85 -15.64
CA PRO A 42 9.44 14.82 -15.17
C PRO A 42 10.80 15.36 -14.70
N LEU A 43 11.07 16.67 -14.83
CA LEU A 43 12.39 17.23 -14.46
C LEU A 43 12.56 17.50 -12.96
N PHE A 44 11.46 17.48 -12.18
CA PHE A 44 11.50 17.70 -10.73
C PHE A 44 11.14 16.46 -9.90
N ALA A 45 10.68 15.38 -10.53
CA ALA A 45 10.64 14.07 -9.89
C ALA A 45 12.03 13.44 -10.02
N SER A 46 12.88 13.59 -9.01
CA SER A 46 14.04 12.68 -8.92
C SER A 46 13.49 11.26 -8.87
N ALA A 47 13.60 10.54 -9.99
CA ALA A 47 13.09 9.19 -10.12
C ALA A 47 13.58 8.33 -8.94
N LEU A 48 12.65 7.69 -8.25
CA LEU A 48 12.97 6.83 -7.12
C LEU A 48 13.84 5.67 -7.63
N THR A 49 15.00 5.49 -7.01
CA THR A 49 15.95 4.43 -7.38
C THR A 49 15.70 3.21 -6.48
N PRO A 50 15.61 1.99 -7.03
CA PRO A 50 15.41 0.79 -6.22
C PRO A 50 16.65 0.49 -5.37
N ASP A 51 16.43 0.03 -4.14
CA ASP A 51 17.47 -0.52 -3.28
C ASP A 51 17.72 -2.00 -3.64
N PRO A 52 18.90 -2.37 -4.17
CA PRO A 52 19.19 -3.74 -4.58
C PRO A 52 19.27 -4.73 -3.41
N ALA A 53 19.43 -4.26 -2.18
CA ALA A 53 19.49 -5.12 -1.00
C ALA A 53 18.09 -5.47 -0.44
N ALA A 54 17.03 -4.80 -0.89
CA ALA A 54 15.68 -5.02 -0.40
C ALA A 54 15.05 -6.30 -0.99
N LYS A 55 14.49 -7.16 -0.13
CA LYS A 55 13.81 -8.41 -0.55
C LYS A 55 12.56 -8.15 -1.39
N LEU A 56 11.81 -7.09 -1.07
CA LEU A 56 10.72 -6.56 -1.87
C LEU A 56 11.14 -5.18 -2.39
N PRO A 57 10.70 -4.76 -3.60
CA PRO A 57 11.07 -3.46 -4.15
C PRO A 57 10.86 -2.32 -3.16
N ALA A 58 11.91 -1.58 -2.86
CA ALA A 58 11.86 -0.44 -1.98
C ALA A 58 12.75 0.66 -2.58
N PRO A 59 12.33 1.93 -2.54
CA PRO A 59 13.21 3.01 -2.95
C PRO A 59 14.36 3.17 -1.95
N THR A 60 15.53 3.63 -2.42
CA THR A 60 16.67 4.01 -1.56
C THR A 60 16.37 5.25 -0.72
N ARG A 61 15.48 6.12 -1.21
CA ARG A 61 15.00 7.30 -0.49
C ARG A 61 13.85 6.89 0.44
N TYR A 62 14.10 6.84 1.75
CA TYR A 62 13.08 6.59 2.77
C TYR A 62 13.44 7.25 4.10
N SER A 63 12.43 7.59 4.91
CA SER A 63 12.61 8.00 6.32
C SER A 63 12.41 6.82 7.28
N TYR A 64 11.66 5.82 6.86
CA TYR A 64 11.46 4.57 7.58
C TYR A 64 11.34 3.40 6.61
N ARG A 65 11.87 2.24 7.01
CA ARG A 65 11.67 0.97 6.32
C ARG A 65 11.73 -0.20 7.30
N GLY A 66 10.75 -1.08 7.21
CA GLY A 66 10.69 -2.35 7.93
C GLY A 66 10.29 -3.49 7.01
N THR A 67 10.88 -4.66 7.21
CA THR A 67 10.43 -5.89 6.56
C THR A 67 10.00 -6.88 7.62
N HIS A 68 8.78 -7.40 7.48
CA HIS A 68 8.16 -8.33 8.40
C HIS A 68 7.85 -9.63 7.66
N THR A 69 8.10 -10.75 8.30
CA THR A 69 7.81 -12.08 7.75
C THR A 69 6.98 -12.87 8.74
N THR A 70 5.96 -13.55 8.24
CA THR A 70 5.19 -14.51 9.04
C THR A 70 5.67 -15.91 8.71
N VAL A 71 6.13 -16.63 9.73
CA VAL A 71 6.52 -18.05 9.66
C VAL A 71 5.66 -18.84 10.65
N VAL A 72 5.41 -20.10 10.34
CA VAL A 72 4.76 -21.03 11.25
C VAL A 72 5.75 -22.10 11.69
N LYS A 73 5.50 -22.70 12.85
CA LYS A 73 6.42 -23.70 13.43
C LYS A 73 6.68 -24.84 12.44
N GLY A 74 7.96 -25.14 12.21
CA GLY A 74 8.38 -26.22 11.30
C GLY A 74 8.44 -25.82 9.83
N VAL A 75 8.17 -24.56 9.48
CA VAL A 75 8.25 -24.05 8.10
C VAL A 75 9.22 -22.86 8.05
N GLU A 76 10.37 -23.06 7.42
CA GLU A 76 11.42 -22.03 7.36
C GLU A 76 11.11 -20.90 6.37
N THR A 77 10.41 -21.22 5.28
CA THR A 77 10.02 -20.22 4.28
C THR A 77 8.81 -19.42 4.78
N PRO A 78 8.81 -18.08 4.74
CA PRO A 78 7.67 -17.29 5.17
C PRO A 78 6.42 -17.55 4.35
N LEU A 79 5.29 -17.64 5.04
CA LEU A 79 3.95 -17.63 4.45
C LEU A 79 3.62 -16.29 3.81
N ARG A 80 4.15 -15.23 4.41
CA ARG A 80 3.87 -13.85 4.04
C ARG A 80 5.08 -12.99 4.34
N THR A 81 5.43 -12.12 3.38
CA THR A 81 6.42 -11.06 3.56
C THR A 81 5.73 -9.73 3.36
N ARG A 82 6.06 -8.76 4.22
CA ARG A 82 5.53 -7.40 4.17
C ARG A 82 6.65 -6.40 4.25
N LEU A 83 6.65 -5.44 3.34
CA LEU A 83 7.45 -4.25 3.38
C LEU A 83 6.57 -3.09 3.85
N GLU A 84 7.03 -2.39 4.89
CA GLU A 84 6.48 -1.11 5.32
C GLU A 84 7.55 -0.05 5.09
N ALA A 85 7.20 1.07 4.46
CA ALA A 85 8.14 2.16 4.25
C ALA A 85 7.45 3.52 4.32
N THR A 86 8.21 4.56 4.61
CA THR A 86 7.76 5.96 4.44
C THR A 86 8.73 6.66 3.51
N VAL A 87 8.21 7.12 2.38
CA VAL A 87 8.98 7.67 1.27
C VAL A 87 8.67 9.16 1.17
N PRO A 88 9.65 10.08 1.31
CA PRO A 88 9.44 11.51 1.14
C PRO A 88 9.35 11.85 -0.35
N ALA A 89 8.23 11.45 -0.97
CA ALA A 89 7.89 11.66 -2.37
C ALA A 89 6.37 11.64 -2.55
N GLU A 90 5.89 12.22 -3.65
CA GLU A 90 4.48 12.23 -4.03
C GLU A 90 3.95 10.81 -4.27
N LEU A 91 2.65 10.62 -3.99
CA LEU A 91 2.00 9.32 -4.12
C LEU A 91 2.10 8.78 -5.57
N GLY A 92 1.98 9.67 -6.56
CA GLY A 92 2.11 9.30 -7.97
C GLY A 92 3.49 8.78 -8.34
N ASP A 93 4.56 9.40 -7.82
CA ASP A 93 5.94 8.99 -8.06
C ASP A 93 6.22 7.62 -7.42
N VAL A 94 5.73 7.42 -6.19
CA VAL A 94 5.85 6.15 -5.47
C VAL A 94 5.06 5.05 -6.18
N LEU A 95 3.85 5.34 -6.65
CA LEU A 95 3.05 4.39 -7.42
C LEU A 95 3.74 3.99 -8.74
N ALA A 96 4.28 4.97 -9.49
CA ALA A 96 5.00 4.71 -10.74
C ALA A 96 6.24 3.85 -10.52
N PHE A 97 6.98 4.11 -9.43
CA PHE A 97 8.09 3.26 -8.99
C PHE A 97 7.63 1.82 -8.76
N TYR A 98 6.61 1.60 -7.93
CA TYR A 98 6.16 0.26 -7.60
C TYR A 98 5.63 -0.52 -8.80
N ARG A 99 4.84 0.11 -9.68
CA ARG A 99 4.38 -0.54 -10.92
C ARG A 99 5.56 -1.00 -11.77
N THR A 100 6.56 -0.12 -11.94
CA THR A 100 7.76 -0.42 -12.75
C THR A 100 8.55 -1.57 -12.15
N GLU A 101 8.89 -1.51 -10.86
CA GLU A 101 9.73 -2.52 -10.22
C GLU A 101 9.01 -3.87 -10.05
N LEU A 102 7.71 -3.86 -9.71
CA LEU A 102 6.94 -5.10 -9.57
C LEU A 102 6.73 -5.79 -10.93
N SER A 103 6.50 -5.04 -12.02
CA SER A 103 6.43 -5.63 -13.36
C SER A 103 7.72 -6.31 -13.78
N LYS A 104 8.89 -5.78 -13.42
CA LYS A 104 10.20 -6.45 -13.66
C LYS A 104 10.32 -7.78 -12.92
N LEU A 105 9.65 -7.93 -11.78
CA LEU A 105 9.58 -9.18 -11.01
C LEU A 105 8.49 -10.14 -11.51
N GLY A 106 7.83 -9.84 -12.63
CA GLY A 106 6.76 -10.66 -13.20
C GLY A 106 5.43 -10.53 -12.47
N TRP A 107 5.25 -9.50 -11.63
CA TRP A 107 3.96 -9.25 -10.99
C TRP A 107 2.98 -8.60 -11.97
N GLN A 108 1.75 -9.08 -11.95
CA GLN A 108 0.68 -8.61 -12.83
C GLN A 108 -0.41 -7.92 -12.00
N GLU A 109 -0.59 -6.62 -12.22
CA GLU A 109 -1.64 -5.83 -11.58
C GLU A 109 -3.03 -6.37 -11.95
N GLN A 110 -3.84 -6.64 -10.94
CA GLN A 110 -5.22 -7.07 -11.11
C GLN A 110 -6.12 -5.84 -11.14
N ARG A 111 -7.03 -5.79 -12.10
CA ARG A 111 -7.96 -4.64 -12.25
C ARG A 111 -9.09 -4.69 -11.23
N ASP A 112 -9.46 -5.89 -10.79
CA ASP A 112 -10.58 -6.09 -9.88
C ASP A 112 -10.23 -5.57 -8.48
N GLY A 113 -11.06 -4.69 -7.95
CA GLY A 113 -10.88 -4.11 -6.61
C GLY A 113 -9.75 -3.09 -6.49
N ALA A 114 -9.19 -2.63 -7.62
CA ALA A 114 -8.20 -1.55 -7.63
C ALA A 114 -8.85 -0.23 -7.18
N VAL A 115 -8.20 0.45 -6.23
CA VAL A 115 -8.58 1.79 -5.75
C VAL A 115 -7.42 2.73 -6.01
N VAL A 116 -7.68 3.84 -6.69
CA VAL A 116 -6.69 4.90 -6.95
C VAL A 116 -7.39 6.24 -6.75
N SER A 117 -7.08 6.92 -5.65
CA SER A 117 -7.50 8.30 -5.35
C SER A 117 -6.27 9.22 -5.26
N ALA A 118 -6.51 10.49 -4.96
CA ALA A 118 -5.43 11.48 -4.82
C ALA A 118 -4.51 11.19 -3.61
N ASP A 119 -5.03 10.52 -2.58
CA ASP A 119 -4.40 10.31 -1.29
C ASP A 119 -4.26 8.84 -0.89
N HIS A 120 -4.92 7.91 -1.59
CA HIS A 120 -4.90 6.49 -1.29
C HIS A 120 -4.83 5.65 -2.56
N VAL A 121 -4.03 4.59 -2.52
CA VAL A 121 -3.97 3.58 -3.57
C VAL A 121 -4.01 2.20 -2.93
N LYS A 122 -4.81 1.31 -3.51
CA LYS A 122 -4.82 -0.11 -3.20
C LYS A 122 -4.88 -0.91 -4.48
N LEU A 123 -3.84 -1.68 -4.75
CA LEU A 123 -3.71 -2.51 -5.95
C LEU A 123 -3.43 -3.96 -5.55
N ALA A 124 -4.17 -4.88 -6.15
CA ALA A 124 -3.90 -6.31 -6.06
C ALA A 124 -2.96 -6.74 -7.19
N PHE A 125 -2.12 -7.73 -6.94
CA PHE A 125 -1.21 -8.29 -7.92
C PHE A 125 -1.25 -9.82 -7.87
N ALA A 126 -1.09 -10.46 -9.03
CA ALA A 126 -0.65 -11.84 -9.11
C ALA A 126 0.88 -11.84 -9.21
N SER A 127 1.57 -12.44 -8.23
CA SER A 127 3.02 -12.60 -8.25
C SER A 127 3.42 -14.06 -8.47
N PRO A 128 4.68 -14.36 -8.84
CA PRO A 128 5.14 -15.74 -8.99
C PRO A 128 4.97 -16.62 -7.74
N LEU A 129 4.93 -16.04 -6.53
CA LEU A 129 4.74 -16.80 -5.28
C LEU A 129 3.27 -16.89 -4.83
N GLY A 130 2.38 -16.07 -5.40
CA GLY A 130 1.00 -15.96 -4.97
C GLY A 130 0.48 -14.52 -4.96
N PRO A 131 -0.69 -14.29 -4.36
CA PRO A 131 -1.30 -12.96 -4.29
C PRO A 131 -0.39 -11.92 -3.61
N GLY A 132 -0.36 -10.72 -4.18
CA GLY A 132 0.30 -9.56 -3.61
C GLY A 132 -0.65 -8.37 -3.51
N MET A 133 -0.33 -7.44 -2.62
CA MET A 133 -1.12 -6.22 -2.45
C MET A 133 -0.19 -5.05 -2.17
N LEU A 134 -0.40 -3.94 -2.88
CA LEU A 134 0.22 -2.66 -2.62
C LEU A 134 -0.85 -1.71 -2.07
N ALA A 135 -0.61 -1.17 -0.88
CA ALA A 135 -1.35 -0.03 -0.35
C ALA A 135 -0.40 1.16 -0.18
N LEU A 136 -0.82 2.31 -0.70
CA LEU A 136 -0.11 3.59 -0.55
C LEU A 136 -1.04 4.60 0.08
N ASP A 137 -0.55 5.32 1.08
CA ASP A 137 -1.30 6.36 1.77
C ASP A 137 -0.47 7.64 1.81
N ARG A 138 -1.05 8.75 1.36
CA ARG A 138 -0.43 10.07 1.47
C ARG A 138 -0.43 10.50 2.94
N LYS A 139 0.75 10.90 3.44
CA LYS A 139 0.97 11.44 4.78
C LYS A 139 1.80 12.70 4.69
N ASP A 140 1.12 13.86 4.73
CA ASP A 140 1.73 15.18 4.59
C ASP A 140 2.57 15.30 3.31
N ALA A 141 3.90 15.42 3.46
CA ALA A 141 4.87 15.50 2.37
C ALA A 141 5.45 14.13 1.95
N SER A 142 4.98 13.05 2.55
CA SER A 142 5.48 11.68 2.34
C SER A 142 4.36 10.74 1.92
N THR A 143 4.74 9.55 1.46
CA THR A 143 3.82 8.46 1.14
C THR A 143 4.20 7.24 1.97
N ALA A 144 3.26 6.75 2.75
CA ALA A 144 3.38 5.48 3.45
C ALA A 144 3.12 4.34 2.47
N VAL A 145 3.93 3.29 2.56
CA VAL A 145 3.89 2.12 1.70
C VAL A 145 3.63 0.90 2.57
N ASN A 146 2.69 0.07 2.14
CA ASN A 146 2.53 -1.30 2.62
C ASN A 146 2.46 -2.24 1.41
N LEU A 147 3.52 -3.00 1.18
CA LEU A 147 3.59 -4.00 0.12
C LEU A 147 3.63 -5.40 0.75
N VAL A 148 2.63 -6.21 0.43
CA VAL A 148 2.49 -7.59 0.90
C VAL A 148 2.69 -8.55 -0.25
N GLN A 149 3.46 -9.62 -0.01
CA GLN A 149 3.49 -10.80 -0.85
C GLN A 149 3.10 -12.03 -0.02
N LYS A 150 2.08 -12.76 -0.46
CA LYS A 150 1.71 -14.05 0.11
C LYS A 150 2.37 -15.19 -0.69
N ASN A 151 2.76 -16.27 -0.01
CA ASN A 151 3.33 -17.47 -0.61
C ASN A 151 2.31 -18.60 -0.57
N ALA A 152 1.55 -18.75 -1.67
CA ALA A 152 0.42 -19.68 -1.75
C ALA A 152 0.84 -21.14 -1.61
N SER A 153 1.97 -21.54 -2.21
CA SER A 153 2.45 -22.92 -2.16
C SER A 153 2.89 -23.32 -0.74
N VAL A 154 3.60 -22.43 -0.04
CA VAL A 154 4.00 -22.70 1.35
C VAL A 154 2.77 -22.71 2.27
N ALA A 155 1.82 -21.81 2.04
CA ALA A 155 0.56 -21.78 2.79
C ALA A 155 -0.29 -23.05 2.60
N ALA A 156 -0.39 -23.56 1.37
CA ALA A 156 -1.06 -24.81 1.09
C ALA A 156 -0.36 -25.99 1.79
N ASN A 157 0.98 -26.09 1.67
CA ASN A 157 1.77 -27.16 2.29
C ASN A 157 1.72 -27.12 3.83
N ALA A 158 1.59 -25.94 4.41
CA ALA A 158 1.43 -25.74 5.85
C ALA A 158 -0.01 -25.90 6.34
N ASN A 159 -0.96 -26.24 5.46
CA ASN A 159 -2.39 -26.37 5.76
C ASN A 159 -3.05 -25.08 6.31
N VAL A 160 -2.48 -23.91 5.99
CA VAL A 160 -3.01 -22.62 6.44
C VAL A 160 -3.87 -21.93 5.39
N MET A 161 -3.98 -22.45 4.16
CA MET A 161 -4.82 -21.87 3.11
C MET A 161 -6.32 -21.98 3.48
N PRO A 162 -7.11 -20.89 3.38
CA PRO A 162 -8.56 -20.97 3.56
C PRO A 162 -9.24 -21.61 2.35
N GLU A 163 -10.46 -22.09 2.56
CA GLU A 163 -11.31 -22.54 1.46
C GLU A 163 -11.55 -21.39 0.44
N PRO A 164 -11.72 -21.68 -0.86
CA PRO A 164 -11.94 -20.65 -1.88
C PRO A 164 -13.11 -19.73 -1.53
N GLY A 165 -12.85 -18.42 -1.54
CA GLY A 165 -13.84 -17.38 -1.20
C GLY A 165 -14.08 -17.18 0.30
N GLN A 166 -13.45 -17.99 1.16
CA GLN A 166 -13.55 -17.88 2.62
C GLN A 166 -12.28 -17.30 3.22
N ALA A 167 -12.35 -17.02 4.51
CA ALA A 167 -11.21 -16.76 5.37
C ALA A 167 -11.06 -17.90 6.38
N LYS A 168 -9.89 -18.02 7.01
CA LYS A 168 -9.64 -19.03 8.05
C LYS A 168 -9.20 -18.36 9.35
N LEU A 169 -9.69 -18.89 10.46
CA LEU A 169 -9.22 -18.59 11.80
C LEU A 169 -8.58 -19.82 12.39
N VAL A 170 -7.30 -19.71 12.76
CA VAL A 170 -6.56 -20.70 13.53
C VAL A 170 -6.59 -20.27 14.99
N PHE A 171 -7.06 -21.14 15.88
CA PHE A 171 -7.05 -20.90 17.31
C PHE A 171 -6.10 -21.87 18.01
N SER A 172 -5.07 -21.30 18.63
CA SER A 172 -3.98 -22.00 19.30
C SER A 172 -4.06 -21.74 20.82
N ASN A 173 -3.99 -22.79 21.63
CA ASN A 173 -3.88 -22.66 23.09
C ASN A 173 -2.60 -23.33 23.59
N ILE A 174 -1.59 -22.51 23.88
CA ILE A 174 -0.31 -22.98 24.44
C ILE A 174 -0.24 -22.77 25.97
N SER A 175 -1.35 -22.39 26.60
CA SER A 175 -1.45 -22.30 28.06
C SER A 175 -1.58 -23.68 28.71
N GLU A 176 -1.54 -23.69 30.04
CA GLU A 176 -1.73 -24.89 30.86
C GLU A 176 -3.21 -25.17 31.19
N THR A 177 -4.12 -24.31 30.74
CA THR A 177 -5.56 -24.39 31.05
C THR A 177 -6.42 -24.42 29.80
N GLU A 178 -7.65 -24.91 29.90
CA GLU A 178 -8.61 -24.82 28.80
C GLU A 178 -8.92 -23.36 28.47
N ALA A 179 -8.96 -23.03 27.18
CA ALA A 179 -9.37 -21.72 26.68
C ALA A 179 -10.66 -21.86 25.88
N THR A 180 -11.49 -20.83 25.91
CA THR A 180 -12.72 -20.76 25.14
C THR A 180 -12.67 -19.59 24.16
N LEU A 181 -12.94 -19.86 22.89
CA LEU A 181 -13.16 -18.85 21.86
C LEU A 181 -14.66 -18.80 21.53
N THR A 182 -15.28 -17.64 21.67
CA THR A 182 -16.62 -17.38 21.15
C THR A 182 -16.53 -16.44 19.96
N ILE A 183 -17.02 -16.86 18.79
CA ILE A 183 -17.07 -16.06 17.57
C ILE A 183 -18.29 -16.46 16.75
N ASN A 184 -19.06 -15.48 16.24
CA ASN A 184 -20.26 -15.73 15.44
C ASN A 184 -21.28 -16.66 16.16
N ASP A 185 -21.53 -16.39 17.44
CA ASP A 185 -22.38 -17.21 18.33
C ASP A 185 -21.96 -18.69 18.47
N ARG A 186 -20.75 -19.04 18.02
CA ARG A 186 -20.15 -20.36 18.20
C ARG A 186 -19.12 -20.29 19.30
N THR A 187 -19.23 -21.21 20.25
CA THR A 187 -18.27 -21.36 21.33
C THR A 187 -17.43 -22.61 21.09
N ILE A 188 -16.12 -22.42 21.00
CA ILE A 188 -15.11 -23.45 20.80
C ILE A 188 -14.30 -23.55 22.09
N ARG A 189 -14.37 -24.72 22.73
CA ARG A 189 -13.49 -25.04 23.87
C ARG A 189 -12.24 -25.73 23.34
N HIS A 190 -11.09 -25.29 23.82
CA HIS A 190 -9.81 -25.77 23.36
C HIS A 190 -8.91 -26.12 24.54
N ALA A 191 -8.62 -27.41 24.69
CA ALA A 191 -7.81 -27.92 25.77
C ALA A 191 -6.36 -27.40 25.70
N ALA A 192 -5.72 -27.33 26.87
CA ALA A 192 -4.32 -26.96 27.02
C ALA A 192 -3.39 -27.87 26.20
N GLY A 193 -2.46 -27.28 25.45
CA GLY A 193 -1.43 -28.01 24.72
C GLY A 193 -1.94 -28.89 23.56
N ALA A 194 -3.21 -28.81 23.20
CA ALA A 194 -3.77 -29.49 22.04
C ALA A 194 -3.29 -28.85 20.72
N TYR A 195 -3.43 -29.58 19.62
CA TYR A 195 -3.17 -29.03 18.28
C TYR A 195 -4.19 -27.94 17.95
N ALA A 196 -3.71 -26.86 17.32
CA ALA A 196 -4.56 -25.74 16.94
C ALA A 196 -5.78 -26.18 16.12
N VAL A 197 -6.91 -25.53 16.37
CA VAL A 197 -8.16 -25.77 15.65
C VAL A 197 -8.36 -24.71 14.59
N SER A 198 -8.91 -25.09 13.44
CA SER A 198 -9.21 -24.17 12.34
C SER A 198 -10.70 -24.03 12.13
N LEU A 199 -11.14 -22.81 11.83
CA LEU A 199 -12.51 -22.47 11.49
C LEU A 199 -12.50 -21.65 10.19
N ASP A 200 -13.15 -22.17 9.15
CA ASP A 200 -13.44 -21.38 7.96
C ASP A 200 -14.65 -20.46 8.21
N LEU A 201 -14.51 -19.22 7.78
CA LEU A 201 -15.45 -18.12 8.00
C LEU A 201 -15.72 -17.43 6.67
N GLN A 202 -16.94 -16.94 6.50
CA GLN A 202 -17.21 -16.02 5.41
C GLN A 202 -16.43 -14.71 5.63
N PRO A 203 -16.00 -14.02 4.56
CA PRO A 203 -15.40 -12.70 4.69
C PRO A 203 -16.36 -11.74 5.41
N GLY A 204 -15.86 -10.97 6.36
CA GLY A 204 -16.71 -10.11 7.17
C GLY A 204 -16.05 -9.62 8.45
N ARG A 205 -16.83 -8.85 9.21
CA ARG A 205 -16.42 -8.27 10.49
C ARG A 205 -17.04 -9.09 11.63
N TYR A 206 -16.20 -9.66 12.48
CA TYR A 206 -16.62 -10.54 13.56
C TYR A 206 -16.15 -10.01 14.90
N SER A 207 -17.07 -9.87 15.85
CA SER A 207 -16.72 -9.79 17.26
C SER A 207 -16.35 -11.18 17.74
N TYR A 208 -15.29 -11.27 18.54
CA TYR A 208 -14.88 -12.50 19.19
C TYR A 208 -14.49 -12.23 20.63
N GLU A 209 -14.66 -13.24 21.47
CA GLU A 209 -14.22 -13.25 22.86
C GLU A 209 -13.32 -14.46 23.09
N VAL A 210 -12.17 -14.23 23.73
CA VAL A 210 -11.30 -15.30 24.24
C VAL A 210 -11.34 -15.25 25.76
N SER A 211 -11.65 -16.38 26.38
CA SER A 211 -11.76 -16.52 27.84
C SER A 211 -10.90 -17.69 28.32
N VAL A 212 -10.17 -17.46 29.41
CA VAL A 212 -9.29 -18.43 30.06
C VAL A 212 -9.55 -18.33 31.56
N PRO A 213 -9.74 -19.46 32.28
CA PRO A 213 -9.95 -19.42 33.73
C PRO A 213 -8.85 -18.63 34.45
N GLY A 214 -9.25 -17.77 35.38
CA GLY A 214 -8.33 -16.92 36.15
C GLY A 214 -7.85 -15.66 35.41
N HIS A 215 -8.24 -15.44 34.16
CA HIS A 215 -7.89 -14.26 33.38
C HIS A 215 -9.14 -13.47 32.96
N PRO A 216 -9.04 -12.15 32.80
CA PRO A 216 -10.09 -11.37 32.18
C PRO A 216 -10.37 -11.87 30.76
N ALA A 217 -11.64 -11.96 30.38
CA ALA A 217 -12.00 -12.25 29.00
C ALA A 217 -11.61 -11.08 28.08
N THR A 218 -11.04 -11.40 26.93
CA THR A 218 -10.63 -10.41 25.92
C THR A 218 -11.64 -10.42 24.78
N THR A 219 -12.36 -9.31 24.61
CA THR A 219 -13.28 -9.11 23.49
C THR A 219 -12.68 -8.13 22.49
N ASN A 220 -12.67 -8.51 21.21
CA ASN A 220 -12.15 -7.69 20.12
C ASN A 220 -12.94 -7.92 18.83
N ILE A 221 -12.67 -7.08 17.83
CA ILE A 221 -13.26 -7.21 16.50
C ILE A 221 -12.16 -7.48 15.49
N LEU A 222 -12.36 -8.49 14.64
CA LEU A 222 -11.46 -8.85 13.56
C LEU A 222 -12.19 -8.79 12.21
N ASN A 223 -11.53 -8.22 11.21
CA ASN A 223 -12.03 -8.16 9.84
C ASN A 223 -11.33 -9.24 9.02
N PHE A 224 -12.11 -10.17 8.49
CA PHE A 224 -11.63 -11.25 7.65
C PHE A 224 -11.90 -10.90 6.18
N ALA A 225 -10.86 -10.83 5.35
CA ALA A 225 -11.02 -10.78 3.91
C ALA A 225 -10.98 -12.19 3.30
N ALA A 226 -11.57 -12.36 2.12
CA ALA A 226 -11.46 -13.62 1.38
C ALA A 226 -9.99 -13.92 1.10
N GLY A 227 -9.57 -15.16 1.37
CA GLY A 227 -8.18 -15.58 1.20
C GLY A 227 -7.26 -15.17 2.35
N ASP A 228 -7.78 -14.64 3.46
CA ASP A 228 -6.98 -14.38 4.67
C ASP A 228 -7.00 -15.57 5.64
N THR A 229 -5.88 -15.81 6.30
CA THR A 229 -5.81 -16.67 7.47
C THR A 229 -5.24 -15.93 8.66
N TRP A 230 -6.02 -15.88 9.74
CA TRP A 230 -5.64 -15.25 11.00
C TRP A 230 -5.37 -16.31 12.08
N GLU A 231 -4.45 -16.02 12.98
CA GLU A 231 -4.19 -16.80 14.18
C GLU A 231 -4.55 -16.01 15.44
N LEU A 232 -5.27 -16.67 16.35
CA LEU A 232 -5.47 -16.24 17.73
C LEU A 232 -4.75 -17.24 18.64
N THR A 233 -3.88 -16.72 19.49
CA THR A 233 -3.07 -17.55 20.39
C THR A 233 -3.33 -17.14 21.83
N VAL A 234 -3.63 -18.12 22.68
CA VAL A 234 -3.53 -17.98 24.13
C VAL A 234 -2.12 -18.39 24.53
N GLY A 235 -1.37 -17.44 25.10
CA GLY A 235 -0.01 -17.59 25.55
C GLY A 235 0.13 -18.53 26.75
N ARG A 236 1.38 -18.86 27.10
CA ARG A 236 1.69 -19.74 28.25
C ARG A 236 1.24 -19.15 29.59
N ASP A 237 1.23 -17.83 29.66
CA ASP A 237 0.73 -17.01 30.76
C ASP A 237 -0.81 -17.02 30.86
N GLY A 238 -1.53 -17.55 29.87
CA GLY A 238 -2.98 -17.50 29.81
C GLY A 238 -3.53 -16.23 29.17
N GLU A 239 -2.66 -15.30 28.73
CA GLU A 239 -3.09 -14.09 28.04
C GLU A 239 -3.41 -14.36 26.57
N ALA A 240 -4.49 -13.76 26.08
CA ALA A 240 -4.81 -13.77 24.66
C ALA A 240 -3.92 -12.75 23.92
N TRP A 241 -3.04 -13.25 23.04
CA TRP A 241 -2.16 -12.40 22.24
C TRP A 241 -2.92 -11.65 21.15
N SER A 242 -2.29 -10.58 20.63
CA SER A 242 -2.84 -9.84 19.49
C SER A 242 -2.98 -10.76 18.26
N PRO A 243 -4.09 -10.66 17.49
CA PRO A 243 -4.29 -11.47 16.30
C PRO A 243 -3.16 -11.32 15.29
N LEU A 244 -2.70 -12.44 14.75
CA LEU A 244 -1.65 -12.46 13.75
C LEU A 244 -2.23 -12.84 12.38
N LEU A 245 -2.05 -11.97 11.38
CA LEU A 245 -2.37 -12.32 9.99
C LEU A 245 -1.25 -13.23 9.45
N LEU A 246 -1.55 -14.53 9.39
CA LEU A 246 -0.64 -15.59 8.90
C LEU A 246 -0.46 -15.51 7.39
N TYR A 247 -1.59 -15.50 6.67
CA TYR A 247 -1.64 -15.49 5.23
C TYR A 247 -2.50 -14.34 4.75
#